data_AF-A0A522V5Z0-F1
#
_entry.id   AF-A0A522V5Z0-F1
#
_cell.length_a   1.000
_cell.length_b   1.000
_cell.length_c   1.000
_cell.angle_alpha   90.00
_cell.angle_beta   90.00
_cell.angle_gamma   90.00
#
_symmetry.space_group_name_H-M   'P 1'
#
loop_
_entity.id
_entity.type
_entity.pdbx_description
1 polymer ?
#
loop_
_entity_poly.entity_id
_entity_poly.type
_entity_poly.pdbx_seq_one_letter_code
_entity_poly.pdbx_strand_id
1 'polypeptide(L)'
;MAKCFVTGVELPVEQTYVLNAAAAYRALKMLRQRCESLERLIQQLGPYDDAEVYDAIKRQITIRKDRRLVSPAVAEVLSATFTEEPLFMLWLDWRKKRFSNKKNIFKTKPVFSNGTKESPDEEDTYELHS
;
A
#
# COMPACT_ATOMS: atom_id res chain seq x y z
N MET A 1 14.19 -26.67 -40.45
CA MET A 1 13.06 -26.82 -39.51
C MET A 1 13.63 -26.77 -38.10
N ALA A 2 13.00 -25.99 -37.22
CA ALA A 2 13.35 -25.93 -35.80
C ALA A 2 12.19 -26.47 -34.97
N LYS A 3 12.50 -27.17 -33.86
CA LYS A 3 11.48 -27.70 -32.95
C LYS A 3 11.14 -26.65 -31.89
N CYS A 4 9.88 -26.26 -31.81
CA CYS A 4 9.40 -25.40 -30.73
C CYS A 4 9.61 -26.12 -29.38
N PHE A 5 10.29 -25.45 -28.44
CA PHE A 5 10.57 -26.04 -27.12
C PHE A 5 9.28 -26.31 -26.31
N VAL A 6 8.30 -25.40 -26.38
CA VAL A 6 7.09 -25.48 -25.55
C VAL A 6 6.09 -26.49 -26.10
N THR A 7 5.87 -26.51 -27.41
CA THR A 7 4.82 -27.33 -28.04
C THR A 7 5.37 -28.57 -28.75
N GLY A 8 6.68 -28.68 -28.94
CA GLY A 8 7.32 -29.79 -29.66
C GLY A 8 7.06 -29.81 -31.17
N VAL A 9 6.32 -28.84 -31.70
CA VAL A 9 5.97 -28.74 -33.13
C VAL A 9 7.18 -28.28 -33.95
N GLU A 10 7.36 -28.86 -35.13
CA GLU A 10 8.37 -28.42 -36.10
C GLU A 10 7.87 -27.21 -36.88
N LEU A 11 8.69 -26.16 -36.92
CA LEU A 11 8.37 -24.89 -37.57
C LEU A 11 9.49 -24.50 -38.56
N PRO A 12 9.15 -23.79 -39.65
CA PRO A 12 10.15 -23.11 -40.48
C PRO A 12 10.96 -22.12 -39.64
N VAL A 13 12.28 -22.04 -39.88
CA VAL A 13 13.19 -21.23 -39.05
C VAL A 13 12.84 -19.74 -39.14
N GLU A 14 12.37 -19.30 -40.30
CA GLU A 14 11.99 -17.92 -40.61
C GLU A 14 10.77 -17.46 -39.78
N GLN A 15 9.97 -18.39 -39.28
CA GLN A 15 8.77 -18.13 -38.47
C GLN A 15 9.00 -18.47 -36.98
N THR A 16 10.22 -18.79 -36.60
CA THR A 16 10.55 -19.11 -35.20
C THR A 16 11.04 -17.88 -34.45
N TYR A 17 10.58 -17.75 -33.20
CA TYR A 17 11.04 -16.71 -32.29
C TYR A 17 12.01 -17.31 -31.27
N VAL A 18 13.09 -16.59 -31.00
CA VAL A 18 14.03 -16.91 -29.93
C VAL A 18 13.94 -15.84 -28.87
N LEU A 19 13.96 -16.24 -27.60
CA LEU A 19 14.06 -15.30 -26.50
C LEU A 19 15.39 -14.53 -26.59
N ASN A 20 15.30 -13.22 -26.76
CA ASN A 20 16.45 -12.36 -26.57
C ASN A 20 16.72 -12.20 -25.07
N ALA A 21 17.49 -13.13 -24.50
CA ALA A 21 17.81 -13.16 -23.07
C ALA A 21 18.46 -11.85 -22.60
N ALA A 22 19.32 -11.23 -23.42
CA ALA A 22 19.95 -9.97 -23.08
C ALA A 22 18.93 -8.82 -22.94
N ALA A 23 17.97 -8.73 -23.87
CA ALA A 23 16.88 -7.76 -23.78
C ALA A 23 15.99 -8.03 -22.56
N ALA A 24 15.67 -9.30 -22.28
CA ALA A 24 14.89 -9.70 -21.11
C ALA A 24 15.57 -9.30 -19.78
N TYR A 25 16.87 -9.54 -19.64
CA TYR A 25 17.62 -9.12 -18.45
C TYR A 25 17.69 -7.60 -18.31
N ARG A 26 17.82 -6.85 -19.40
CA ARG A 26 17.76 -5.37 -19.37
C ARG A 26 16.39 -4.90 -18.89
N ALA A 27 15.31 -5.45 -19.43
CA ALA A 27 13.95 -5.13 -19.00
C ALA A 27 13.74 -5.43 -17.51
N LEU A 28 14.18 -6.60 -17.05
CA LEU A 28 14.12 -6.98 -15.64
C LEU A 28 14.90 -6.01 -14.73
N LYS A 29 16.08 -5.56 -15.15
CA LYS A 29 16.87 -4.57 -14.41
C LYS A 29 16.14 -3.23 -14.30
N MET A 30 15.54 -2.75 -15.40
CA MET A 30 14.76 -1.51 -15.40
C MET A 30 13.55 -1.60 -14.47
N LEU A 31 12.86 -2.74 -14.46
CA LEU A 31 11.72 -2.97 -13.56
C LEU A 31 12.15 -2.94 -12.09
N ARG A 32 13.28 -3.59 -11.73
CA ARG A 32 13.81 -3.53 -10.36
C ARG A 32 14.12 -2.11 -9.92
N GLN A 33 14.74 -1.30 -10.77
CA GLN A 33 15.03 0.10 -10.48
C GLN A 33 13.75 0.93 -10.27
N ARG A 34 12.68 0.65 -11.04
CA ARG A 34 11.37 1.26 -10.83
C ARG A 34 10.75 0.86 -9.50
N CYS A 35 10.83 -0.42 -9.11
CA CYS A 35 10.38 -0.90 -7.79
C CYS A 35 11.11 -0.17 -6.66
N GLU A 36 12.44 -0.11 -6.71
CA GLU A 36 13.23 0.60 -5.69
C GLU A 36 12.85 2.09 -5.59
N SER A 37 12.54 2.72 -6.72
CA SER A 37 12.11 4.13 -6.75
C SER A 37 10.75 4.31 -6.08
N LEU A 38 9.80 3.41 -6.32
CA LEU A 38 8.50 3.40 -5.65
C LEU A 38 8.63 3.14 -4.15
N GLU A 39 9.49 2.20 -3.74
CA GLU A 39 9.76 1.94 -2.33
C GLU A 39 10.27 3.18 -1.60
N ARG A 40 11.19 3.93 -2.22
CA ARG A 40 11.69 5.21 -1.67
C ARG A 40 10.57 6.26 -1.57
N LEU A 41 9.72 6.38 -2.58
CA LEU A 41 8.58 7.30 -2.53
C LEU A 41 7.63 6.93 -1.38
N ILE A 42 7.36 5.64 -1.17
CA ILE A 42 6.54 5.17 -0.05
C ILE A 42 7.22 5.46 1.29
N GLN A 43 8.53 5.26 1.41
CA GLN A 43 9.26 5.58 2.64
C GLN A 43 9.23 7.08 2.95
N GLN A 44 9.32 7.93 1.93
CA GLN A 44 9.36 9.39 2.10
C GLN A 44 7.97 10.00 2.30
N LEU A 45 6.95 9.54 1.57
CA LEU A 45 5.61 10.13 1.55
C LEU A 45 4.54 9.30 2.29
N GLY A 46 4.87 8.04 2.62
CA GLY A 46 4.01 7.14 3.38
C GLY A 46 3.79 7.55 4.84
N PRO A 47 4.79 8.08 5.57
CA PRO A 47 4.60 8.57 6.93
C PRO A 47 3.55 9.69 7.02
N TYR A 48 3.07 9.92 8.24
CA TYR A 48 2.16 11.01 8.56
C TYR A 48 2.94 12.17 9.16
N ASP A 49 2.54 13.39 8.82
CA ASP A 49 3.03 14.63 9.44
C ASP A 49 2.00 15.16 10.44
N ASP A 50 2.48 15.95 11.38
CA ASP A 50 1.63 16.69 12.30
C ASP A 50 1.08 17.93 11.59
N ALA A 51 -0.23 17.95 11.37
CA ALA A 51 -0.93 19.03 10.72
C ALA A 51 -1.75 19.82 11.75
N GLU A 52 -1.59 21.14 11.73
CA GLU A 52 -2.40 22.06 12.51
C GLU A 52 -3.77 22.22 11.85
N VAL A 53 -4.81 21.84 12.59
CA VAL A 53 -6.21 21.92 12.14
C VAL A 53 -6.99 22.74 13.14
N TYR A 54 -7.63 23.81 12.66
CA TYR A 54 -8.54 24.61 13.48
C TYR A 54 -9.79 23.79 13.82
N ASP A 55 -9.99 23.54 15.11
CA ASP A 55 -11.18 22.90 15.64
C ASP A 55 -12.25 23.96 15.91
N ALA A 56 -13.26 24.03 15.05
CA ALA A 56 -14.34 25.01 15.15
C ALA A 56 -15.20 24.83 16.42
N ILE A 57 -15.26 23.63 16.99
CA ILE A 57 -16.04 23.34 18.20
C ILE A 57 -15.28 23.87 19.42
N LYS A 58 -13.98 23.58 19.50
CA LYS A 58 -13.12 24.01 20.61
C LYS A 58 -12.53 25.41 20.44
N ARG A 59 -12.72 26.04 19.27
CA ARG A 59 -12.16 27.34 18.87
C ARG A 59 -10.64 27.44 19.08
N GLN A 60 -9.94 26.35 18.80
CA GLN A 60 -8.49 26.27 19.00
C GLN A 60 -7.81 25.46 17.90
N ILE A 61 -6.52 25.67 17.72
CA ILE A 61 -5.69 24.86 16.84
C ILE A 61 -5.44 23.50 17.53
N THR A 62 -5.69 22.42 16.81
CA THR A 62 -5.41 21.06 17.26
C THR A 62 -4.45 20.40 16.30
N ILE A 63 -3.48 19.64 16.84
CA ILE A 63 -2.54 18.89 16.03
C ILE A 63 -3.17 17.53 15.70
N ARG A 64 -3.15 17.14 14.43
CA ARG A 64 -3.60 15.83 13.97
C ARG A 64 -2.59 15.24 12.99
N LYS A 65 -2.41 13.93 13.05
CA LYS A 65 -1.59 13.20 12.07
C LYS A 65 -2.31 13.14 10.73
N ASP A 66 -1.68 13.70 9.69
CA ASP A 66 -2.19 13.66 8.33
C ASP A 66 -1.13 13.23 7.30
N ARG A 67 -1.56 12.83 6.10
CA ARG A 67 -0.64 12.38 5.05
C ARG A 67 0.23 13.54 4.57
N ARG A 68 1.48 13.22 4.21
CA ARG A 68 2.39 14.16 3.54
C ARG A 68 1.79 14.66 2.24
N LEU A 69 1.78 15.98 2.08
CA LEU A 69 1.31 16.64 0.87
C LEU A 69 2.52 17.05 0.02
N VAL A 70 2.34 17.00 -1.30
CA VAL A 70 3.34 17.48 -2.27
C VAL A 70 2.71 18.56 -3.14
N SER A 71 3.54 19.46 -3.66
CA SER A 71 3.08 20.47 -4.62
C SER A 71 2.63 19.81 -5.94
N PRO A 72 1.75 20.46 -6.71
CA PRO A 72 1.33 19.95 -8.02
C PRO A 72 2.51 19.68 -8.96
N ALA A 73 3.52 20.57 -8.99
CA ALA A 73 4.71 20.39 -9.80
C ALA A 73 5.51 19.13 -9.42
N VAL A 74 5.65 18.85 -8.13
CA VAL A 74 6.33 17.64 -7.65
C VAL A 74 5.52 16.40 -8.01
N ALA A 75 4.20 16.44 -7.83
CA ALA A 75 3.32 15.33 -8.19
C ALA A 75 3.38 15.02 -9.70
N GLU A 76 3.42 16.04 -10.55
CA GLU A 76 3.51 15.90 -12.01
C GLU A 76 4.83 15.26 -12.45
N VAL A 77 5.96 15.78 -11.95
CA VAL A 77 7.30 15.24 -12.27
C VAL A 77 7.43 13.79 -11.84
N LEU A 78 6.94 13.43 -10.66
CA LEU A 78 6.99 12.05 -10.17
C LEU A 78 6.02 11.14 -10.95
N SER A 79 4.84 11.62 -11.31
CA SER A 79 3.87 10.84 -12.10
C SER A 79 4.37 10.57 -13.52
N ALA A 80 5.15 11.46 -14.12
CA ALA A 80 5.70 11.26 -15.47
C ALA A 80 6.57 9.99 -15.59
N THR A 81 7.12 9.52 -14.47
CA THR A 81 7.94 8.28 -14.43
C THR A 81 7.11 6.99 -14.34
N PHE A 82 5.81 7.11 -14.01
CA PHE A 82 4.90 5.98 -13.79
C PHE A 82 3.57 6.22 -14.51
N THR A 83 3.49 5.79 -15.77
CA THR A 83 2.28 5.97 -16.61
C THR A 83 1.19 4.92 -16.38
N GLU A 84 1.49 3.87 -15.64
CA GLU A 84 0.60 2.71 -15.45
C GLU A 84 -0.53 3.02 -14.46
N GLU A 85 -0.26 3.80 -13.41
CA GLU A 85 -1.23 4.14 -12.37
C GLU A 85 -1.02 5.56 -11.82
N PRO A 86 -2.08 6.35 -11.60
CA PRO A 86 -1.94 7.68 -11.02
C PRO A 86 -1.53 7.58 -9.54
N LEU A 87 -0.24 7.82 -9.27
CA LEU A 87 0.33 7.74 -7.92
C LEU A 87 -0.17 8.85 -6.97
N PHE A 88 -0.51 10.01 -7.53
CA PHE A 88 -0.96 11.17 -6.77
C PHE A 88 -2.41 11.49 -7.09
N MET A 89 -3.14 11.93 -6.06
CA MET A 89 -4.52 12.37 -6.19
C MET A 89 -4.75 13.66 -5.41
N LEU A 90 -5.77 14.43 -5.78
CA LEU A 90 -6.12 15.64 -5.07
C LEU A 90 -6.52 15.34 -3.62
N TRP A 91 -6.06 16.18 -2.72
CA TRP A 91 -6.31 16.07 -1.28
C TRP A 91 -7.80 15.97 -0.95
N LEU A 92 -8.63 16.79 -1.59
CA LEU A 92 -10.08 16.79 -1.38
C LEU A 92 -10.71 15.44 -1.77
N ASP A 93 -10.23 14.82 -2.84
CA ASP A 93 -10.77 13.55 -3.30
C ASP A 93 -10.30 12.38 -2.42
N TRP A 94 -9.06 12.43 -1.93
CA TRP A 94 -8.58 11.50 -0.92
C TRP A 94 -9.42 11.60 0.37
N ARG A 95 -9.70 12.83 0.81
CA ARG A 95 -10.51 13.09 2.00
C ARG A 95 -11.92 12.54 1.82
N LYS A 96 -12.57 12.81 0.67
CA LYS A 96 -13.88 12.22 0.35
C LYS A 96 -13.86 10.69 0.43
N LYS A 97 -12.87 10.02 -0.20
CA LYS A 97 -12.74 8.55 -0.15
C LYS A 97 -12.58 8.03 1.29
N ARG A 98 -11.68 8.65 2.09
CA ARG A 98 -11.41 8.23 3.47
C ARG A 98 -12.62 8.39 4.39
N PHE A 99 -13.34 9.51 4.29
CA PHE A 99 -14.46 9.81 5.18
C PHE A 99 -15.78 9.22 4.68
N SER A 100 -15.93 8.90 3.38
CA SER A 100 -17.04 8.11 2.85
C SER A 100 -17.03 6.69 3.43
N ASN A 101 -15.86 6.04 3.48
CA ASN A 101 -15.72 4.69 4.04
C ASN A 101 -16.00 4.61 5.55
N LYS A 102 -15.86 5.71 6.30
CA LYS A 102 -16.19 5.73 7.74
C LYS A 102 -17.69 5.56 8.03
N LYS A 103 -18.58 5.86 7.08
CA LYS A 103 -20.03 5.61 7.24
C LYS A 103 -20.40 4.11 7.15
N ASN A 104 -19.52 3.27 6.60
CA ASN A 104 -19.78 1.84 6.44
C ASN A 104 -19.16 0.97 7.55
N ILE A 105 -18.18 1.47 8.30
CA ILE A 105 -17.52 0.70 9.38
C ILE A 105 -18.43 0.54 10.62
N PHE A 106 -19.40 1.44 10.82
CA PHE A 106 -20.38 1.33 11.91
C PHE A 106 -21.55 0.36 11.64
N LYS A 107 -21.59 -0.32 10.48
CA LYS A 107 -22.67 -1.27 10.15
C LYS A 107 -22.30 -2.75 10.24
N THR A 108 -21.04 -3.10 10.50
CA THR A 108 -20.64 -4.49 10.71
C THR A 108 -20.30 -4.70 12.18
N LYS A 109 -21.32 -4.96 13.01
CA LYS A 109 -21.09 -5.66 14.29
C LYS A 109 -20.58 -7.06 13.94
N PRO A 110 -19.43 -7.52 14.44
CA PRO A 110 -19.12 -8.94 14.38
C PRO A 110 -20.14 -9.67 15.24
N VAL A 111 -20.90 -10.57 14.62
CA VAL A 111 -21.70 -11.57 15.32
C VAL A 111 -20.71 -12.56 15.92
N PHE A 112 -20.35 -12.38 17.18
CA PHE A 112 -19.77 -13.45 17.99
C PHE A 112 -20.91 -14.16 18.70
N SER A 113 -21.33 -15.30 18.16
CA SER A 113 -22.20 -16.25 18.84
C SER A 113 -21.35 -17.19 19.70
N ASN A 114 -21.45 -16.96 21.00
CA ASN A 114 -21.27 -17.79 22.20
C ASN A 114 -20.82 -19.26 22.11
N GLY A 115 -19.95 -19.60 23.07
CA GLY A 115 -19.71 -20.95 23.58
C GLY A 115 -18.90 -20.96 24.91
N THR A 116 -19.45 -20.34 25.97
CA THR A 116 -19.63 -20.83 27.38
C THR A 116 -18.80 -22.07 27.81
N LYS A 117 -18.14 -22.25 28.98
CA LYS A 117 -17.93 -21.55 30.28
C LYS A 117 -16.84 -22.29 31.12
N GLU A 118 -16.13 -21.52 31.96
CA GLU A 118 -15.70 -21.76 33.38
C GLU A 118 -14.74 -22.90 33.82
N SER A 119 -13.53 -22.47 34.27
CA SER A 119 -12.72 -22.71 35.51
C SER A 119 -12.90 -23.98 36.38
N PRO A 120 -11.92 -24.43 37.24
CA PRO A 120 -11.27 -23.63 38.33
C PRO A 120 -9.75 -23.89 38.58
N ASP A 121 -8.97 -22.87 38.95
CA ASP A 121 -8.44 -22.53 40.30
C ASP A 121 -7.15 -23.28 40.67
N GLU A 122 -6.05 -22.55 40.87
CA GLU A 122 -5.08 -22.84 41.93
C GLU A 122 -4.28 -21.56 42.26
N GLU A 123 -4.10 -21.38 43.58
CA GLU A 123 -3.69 -20.18 44.30
C GLU A 123 -2.20 -19.87 44.14
N ASP A 124 -1.81 -18.61 44.34
CA ASP A 124 -0.64 -18.30 45.15
C ASP A 124 -0.75 -16.86 45.69
N THR A 125 -0.87 -16.80 47.00
CA THR A 125 -1.00 -15.60 47.85
C THR A 125 0.38 -14.98 48.13
N TYR A 126 0.40 -13.65 48.19
CA TYR A 126 1.55 -12.86 48.61
C TYR A 126 1.52 -12.68 50.13
N GLU A 127 2.65 -12.90 50.81
CA GLU A 127 2.97 -12.25 52.07
C GLU A 127 4.42 -11.79 52.06
N LEU A 128 4.64 -10.50 52.34
CA LEU A 128 5.82 -9.98 53.04
C LEU A 128 5.48 -8.56 53.52
N HIS A 129 5.04 -8.47 54.77
CA HIS A 129 5.04 -7.23 55.54
C HIS A 129 6.47 -6.87 55.97
N SER A 130 6.69 -5.56 56.10
CA SER A 130 7.90 -4.85 56.52
C SER A 130 8.65 -5.42 57.73
#